data_AF-A0A224XZH0-F1
#
_entry.id   AF-A0A224XZH0-F1
#
_cell.length_a   1.000
_cell.length_b   1.000
_cell.length_c   1.000
_cell.angle_alpha   90.00
_cell.angle_beta   90.00
_cell.angle_gamma   90.00
#
_symmetry.space_group_name_H-M   'P 1'
#
loop_
_entity.id
_entity.type
_entity.pdbx_description
1 polymer ?
#
loop_
_entity_poly.entity_id
_entity_poly.type
_entity_poly.pdbx_seq_one_letter_code
_entity_poly.pdbx_strand_id
1 'polypeptide(L)'
;MIWKQIGGHLVVVETCSTGVTWGISADNTPYVYTEGWGGAFLGGLQQSGFGIHPMTDTYCCYVYENQRWNPLSGFTSRGLPTDRPMWSDSTGHHKRSKETTRLLSMHWQWITEWTVDFKTPGGVDVEGWQYAVDFSTSYHARKHLTDYVRRRRWVRKCKLTTSGPWAEVGNSKVIDIS
;
A
#
# COMPACT_ATOMS: atom_id res chain seq x y z
N MET A 1 11.69 -6.81 31.43
CA MET A 1 11.49 -7.12 30.00
C MET A 1 12.37 -6.17 29.20
N ILE A 2 13.22 -6.67 28.29
CA ILE A 2 14.13 -5.84 27.48
C ILE A 2 13.75 -6.06 26.02
N TRP A 3 13.46 -4.99 25.30
CA TRP A 3 13.23 -5.03 23.86
C TRP A 3 14.55 -4.85 23.13
N LYS A 4 14.84 -5.74 22.18
CA LYS A 4 15.95 -5.60 21.25
C LYS A 4 15.39 -5.33 19.87
N GLN A 5 15.88 -4.27 19.23
CA GLN A 5 15.55 -4.01 17.84
C GLN A 5 16.17 -5.09 16.97
N ILE A 6 15.41 -5.56 15.97
CA ILE A 6 15.82 -6.55 14.99
C ILE A 6 15.71 -5.90 13.60
N GLY A 7 16.69 -6.15 12.74
CA GLY A 7 16.65 -5.67 11.35
C GLY A 7 15.57 -6.37 10.52
N GLY A 8 15.27 -5.81 9.36
CA GLY A 8 14.18 -6.27 8.50
C GLY A 8 12.96 -5.35 8.53
N HIS A 9 11.93 -5.73 7.78
CA HIS A 9 10.65 -5.04 7.74
C HIS A 9 9.53 -6.06 7.56
N LEU A 10 8.68 -6.18 8.58
CA LEU A 10 7.56 -7.12 8.65
C LEU A 10 6.34 -6.36 9.21
N VAL A 11 5.16 -6.66 8.65
CA VAL A 11 3.87 -6.11 9.09
C VAL A 11 3.26 -6.97 10.19
N VAL A 12 3.51 -8.28 10.14
CA VAL A 12 3.05 -9.27 11.14
C VAL A 12 4.21 -10.20 11.48
N VAL A 13 4.31 -10.60 12.75
CA VAL A 13 5.25 -11.59 13.26
C VAL A 13 4.49 -12.50 14.24
N GLU A 14 4.65 -13.80 14.09
CA GLU A 14 4.04 -14.81 14.95
C GLU A 14 5.04 -15.90 15.32
N THR A 15 4.83 -16.53 16.48
CA THR A 15 5.60 -17.68 16.95
C THR A 15 4.64 -18.82 17.28
N CYS A 16 4.84 -19.98 16.66
CA CYS A 16 4.02 -21.15 16.95
C CYS A 16 4.51 -21.92 18.19
N SER A 17 3.72 -22.88 18.67
CA SER A 17 4.01 -23.66 19.88
C SER A 17 5.29 -24.51 19.79
N THR A 18 5.81 -24.77 18.59
CA THR A 18 7.08 -25.48 18.39
C THR A 18 8.30 -24.55 18.38
N GLY A 19 8.10 -23.24 18.62
CA GLY A 19 9.18 -22.25 18.72
C GLY A 19 9.59 -21.61 17.40
N VAL A 20 8.96 -21.95 16.27
CA VAL A 20 9.24 -21.31 14.98
C VAL A 20 8.60 -19.93 14.96
N THR A 21 9.44 -18.91 14.78
CA THR A 21 8.99 -17.52 14.56
C THR A 21 9.05 -17.20 13.09
N TRP A 22 7.97 -16.61 12.56
CA TRP A 22 7.84 -16.22 11.17
C TRP A 22 7.09 -14.90 11.08
N GLY A 23 7.10 -14.28 9.90
CA GLY A 23 6.38 -13.04 9.68
C GLY A 23 6.14 -12.76 8.21
N ILE A 24 5.39 -11.71 7.93
CA ILE A 24 5.02 -11.31 6.58
C ILE A 24 5.36 -9.84 6.35
N SER A 25 5.98 -9.53 5.20
CA SER A 25 6.25 -8.17 4.73
C SER A 25 5.01 -7.48 4.14
N ALA A 26 5.09 -6.18 3.84
CA ALA A 26 3.97 -5.42 3.31
C ALA A 26 3.53 -5.86 1.90
N ASP A 27 4.42 -6.47 1.12
CA ASP A 27 4.12 -7.10 -0.17
C ASP A 27 3.67 -8.57 -0.06
N ASN A 28 3.36 -9.02 1.15
CA ASN A 28 2.95 -10.36 1.52
C ASN A 28 4.00 -11.46 1.28
N THR A 29 5.30 -11.14 1.36
CA THR A 29 6.35 -12.16 1.35
C THR A 29 6.48 -12.78 2.73
N PRO A 30 6.42 -14.10 2.87
CA PRO A 30 6.65 -14.77 4.14
C PRO A 30 8.16 -14.90 4.42
N TYR A 31 8.54 -14.71 5.67
CA TYR A 31 9.90 -14.88 6.16
C TYR A 31 9.91 -15.73 7.43
N VAL A 32 10.95 -16.54 7.61
CA VAL A 32 11.20 -17.30 8.84
C VAL A 32 12.39 -16.69 9.59
N TYR A 33 12.28 -16.61 10.91
CA TYR A 33 13.36 -16.15 11.78
C TYR A 33 14.51 -17.15 11.79
N THR A 34 15.74 -16.65 11.70
CA THR A 34 16.95 -17.48 11.56
C THR A 34 17.86 -17.43 12.79
N GLU A 35 17.32 -17.01 13.93
CA GLU A 35 18.04 -16.92 15.23
C GLU A 35 19.21 -15.93 15.27
N GLY A 36 19.41 -15.16 14.20
CA GLY A 36 20.38 -14.07 14.17
C GLY A 36 19.91 -12.80 14.90
N TRP A 37 20.83 -11.85 15.08
CA TRP A 37 20.56 -10.50 15.56
C TRP A 37 21.43 -9.50 14.80
N GLY A 38 20.84 -8.47 14.21
CA GLY A 38 21.56 -7.57 13.31
C GLY A 38 20.68 -7.05 12.17
N GLY A 39 21.33 -6.54 11.11
CA GLY A 39 20.66 -6.05 9.90
C GLY A 39 21.00 -4.60 9.55
N ALA A 40 20.38 -4.09 8.49
CA ALA A 40 20.76 -2.84 7.81
C ALA A 40 20.70 -1.58 8.72
N PHE A 41 19.84 -1.56 9.74
CA PHE A 41 19.78 -0.45 10.69
C PHE A 41 20.94 -0.45 11.71
N LEU A 42 21.59 -1.59 11.93
CA LEU A 42 22.61 -1.80 12.97
C LEU A 42 24.04 -1.76 12.40
N GLY A 43 24.27 -1.11 11.26
CA GLY A 43 25.53 -1.17 10.48
C GLY A 43 26.83 -0.74 11.20
N GLY A 44 26.77 -0.30 12.46
CA GLY A 44 27.94 -0.01 13.31
C GLY A 44 27.91 -0.66 14.69
N LEU A 45 26.93 -1.53 14.97
CA LEU A 45 26.82 -2.28 16.23
C LEU A 45 27.24 -3.74 16.00
N GLN A 46 27.53 -4.46 17.08
CA GLN A 46 27.80 -5.90 17.00
C GLN A 46 26.64 -6.60 16.29
N GLN A 47 26.93 -7.48 15.34
CA GLN A 47 25.92 -8.27 14.64
C GLN A 47 26.30 -9.75 14.75
N SER A 48 25.31 -10.63 14.65
CA SER A 48 25.56 -12.06 14.45
C SER A 48 26.35 -12.26 13.16
N GLY A 49 27.40 -13.08 13.20
CA GLY A 49 28.17 -13.45 12.01
C GLY A 49 27.44 -14.40 11.05
N PHE A 50 26.22 -14.82 11.40
CA PHE A 50 25.39 -15.75 10.64
C PHE A 50 23.91 -15.35 10.70
N GLY A 51 23.11 -15.89 9.79
CA GLY A 51 21.65 -15.76 9.79
C GLY A 51 21.11 -14.40 9.31
N ILE A 52 21.96 -13.43 8.94
CA ILE A 52 21.49 -12.16 8.37
C ILE A 52 21.33 -12.30 6.85
N HIS A 53 20.13 -12.01 6.36
CA HIS A 53 19.78 -12.13 4.95
C HIS A 53 19.32 -10.79 4.38
N PRO A 54 19.55 -10.54 3.07
CA PRO A 54 18.93 -9.41 2.39
C PRO A 54 17.42 -9.58 2.35
N MET A 55 16.70 -8.48 2.49
CA MET A 55 15.25 -8.44 2.40
C MET A 55 14.83 -7.29 1.49
N THR A 56 13.75 -7.51 0.75
CA THR A 56 13.08 -6.44 0.01
C THR A 56 11.61 -6.45 0.33
N ASP A 57 11.04 -5.25 0.44
CA ASP A 57 9.60 -5.07 0.62
C ASP A 57 9.09 -4.05 -0.41
N THR A 58 7.85 -4.21 -0.84
CA THR A 58 7.18 -3.32 -1.79
C THR A 58 5.87 -2.83 -1.20
N TYR A 59 5.60 -1.54 -1.35
CA TYR A 59 4.34 -0.97 -0.90
C TYR A 59 3.66 -0.20 -2.04
N CYS A 60 2.34 -0.36 -2.17
CA CYS A 60 1.53 0.37 -3.13
C CYS A 60 0.86 1.56 -2.45
N CYS A 61 1.26 2.78 -2.84
CA CYS A 61 0.58 3.99 -2.43
C CYS A 61 -0.62 4.25 -3.35
N TYR A 62 -1.79 4.47 -2.76
CA TYR A 62 -3.02 4.78 -3.48
C TYR A 62 -3.49 6.20 -3.23
N VAL A 63 -3.88 6.89 -4.29
CA VAL A 63 -4.50 8.22 -4.27
C VAL A 63 -5.72 8.19 -5.18
N TYR A 64 -6.77 8.91 -4.81
CA TYR A 64 -8.04 8.90 -5.55
C TYR A 64 -8.30 10.27 -6.13
N GLU A 65 -8.59 10.30 -7.43
CA GLU A 65 -9.09 11.46 -8.15
C GLU A 65 -10.62 11.39 -8.16
N ASN A 66 -11.29 12.43 -7.69
CA ASN A 66 -12.74 12.50 -7.52
C ASN A 66 -13.34 13.58 -8.41
N GLN A 67 -14.45 13.29 -9.06
CA GLN A 67 -15.19 14.23 -9.89
C GLN A 67 -16.70 14.13 -9.64
N ARG A 68 -17.39 15.27 -9.76
CA ARG A 68 -18.85 15.37 -9.68
C ARG A 68 -19.42 15.73 -11.04
N TRP A 69 -20.57 15.13 -11.38
CA TRP A 69 -21.31 15.44 -12.57
C TRP A 69 -22.02 16.79 -12.46
N ASN A 70 -21.92 17.58 -13.53
CA ASN A 70 -22.60 18.85 -13.72
C ASN A 70 -23.43 18.80 -15.02
N PRO A 71 -24.68 19.27 -15.03
CA PRO A 71 -25.54 19.24 -16.23
C PRO A 71 -24.97 19.93 -17.46
N LEU A 72 -24.14 20.96 -17.27
CA LEU A 72 -23.61 21.79 -18.36
C LEU A 72 -22.26 21.29 -18.89
N SER A 73 -21.44 20.68 -18.04
CA SER A 73 -20.04 20.34 -18.37
C SER A 73 -19.68 18.87 -18.14
N GLY A 74 -20.62 18.04 -17.70
CA GLY A 74 -20.37 16.65 -17.36
C GLY A 74 -19.55 16.51 -16.08
N PHE A 75 -18.73 15.46 -16.00
CA PHE A 75 -17.88 15.24 -14.83
C PHE A 75 -16.76 16.28 -14.75
N THR A 76 -16.70 16.98 -13.63
CA THR A 76 -15.75 18.06 -13.39
C THR A 76 -15.07 17.93 -12.03
N SER A 77 -13.92 18.58 -11.90
CA SER A 77 -13.15 18.70 -10.67
C SER A 77 -13.73 19.70 -9.67
N ARG A 78 -14.67 20.55 -10.10
CA ARG A 78 -15.37 21.49 -9.23
C ARG A 78 -16.55 20.80 -8.56
N GLY A 79 -16.38 20.47 -7.29
CA GLY A 79 -17.44 19.97 -6.44
C GLY A 79 -18.21 21.08 -5.71
N LEU A 80 -19.20 20.66 -4.94
CA LEU A 80 -19.90 21.46 -3.94
C LEU A 80 -18.99 21.64 -2.69
N PRO A 81 -19.23 22.66 -1.84
CA PRO A 81 -18.45 22.86 -0.61
C PRO A 81 -18.47 21.67 0.35
N THR A 82 -19.53 20.86 0.31
CA THR A 82 -19.72 19.66 1.13
C THR A 82 -19.14 18.39 0.50
N ASP A 83 -18.59 18.49 -0.72
CA ASP A 83 -18.01 17.34 -1.41
C ASP A 83 -16.65 16.94 -0.86
N ARG A 84 -16.27 15.71 -1.19
CA ARG A 84 -14.90 15.23 -0.99
C ARG A 84 -13.89 16.10 -1.73
N PRO A 85 -12.64 16.19 -1.23
CA PRO A 85 -11.55 16.79 -1.98
C PRO A 85 -11.41 16.15 -3.37
N MET A 86 -11.14 16.96 -4.41
CA MET A 86 -10.85 16.47 -5.78
C MET A 86 -9.78 15.37 -5.78
N TRP A 87 -8.81 15.47 -4.88
CA TRP A 87 -7.78 14.47 -4.70
C TRP A 87 -7.77 14.04 -3.23
N SER A 88 -7.97 12.76 -2.97
CA SER A 88 -8.11 12.21 -1.62
C SER A 88 -7.31 10.93 -1.37
N ASP A 89 -7.27 10.54 -0.11
CA ASP A 89 -6.91 9.17 0.29
C ASP A 89 -8.06 8.17 -0.05
N SER A 90 -7.89 6.91 0.36
CA SER A 90 -8.88 5.84 0.17
C SER A 90 -10.19 6.07 0.91
N THR A 91 -10.17 6.82 2.01
CA THR A 91 -11.37 7.14 2.80
C THR A 91 -12.21 8.20 2.09
N GLY A 92 -11.56 9.11 1.35
CA GLY A 92 -12.19 10.25 0.70
C GLY A 92 -12.32 11.49 1.59
N HIS A 93 -11.86 11.43 2.83
CA HIS A 93 -11.97 12.53 3.80
C HIS A 93 -10.73 13.44 3.81
N HIS A 94 -9.54 12.86 3.62
CA HIS A 94 -8.30 13.63 3.66
C HIS A 94 -7.84 13.99 2.26
N LYS A 95 -7.52 15.26 2.06
CA LYS A 95 -6.93 15.75 0.81
C LYS A 95 -5.52 15.18 0.63
N ARG A 96 -5.32 14.38 -0.41
CA ARG A 96 -4.04 13.75 -0.79
C ARG A 96 -3.97 13.71 -2.31
N SER A 97 -2.88 14.22 -2.89
CA SER A 97 -2.67 14.22 -4.34
C SER A 97 -1.38 13.50 -4.70
N LYS A 98 -1.15 13.32 -6.00
CA LYS A 98 0.10 12.73 -6.52
C LYS A 98 1.33 13.54 -6.11
N GLU A 99 1.18 14.86 -6.00
CA GLU A 99 2.23 15.83 -5.70
C GLU A 99 2.50 15.96 -4.20
N THR A 100 1.49 15.76 -3.35
CA THR A 100 1.64 15.85 -1.88
C THR A 100 1.99 14.51 -1.23
N THR A 101 1.84 13.40 -1.96
CA THR A 101 2.23 12.08 -1.47
C THR A 101 3.75 11.98 -1.35
N ARG A 102 4.21 11.54 -0.17
CA ARG A 102 5.62 11.38 0.19
C ARG A 102 5.85 9.98 0.73
N LEU A 103 7.10 9.52 0.65
CA LEU A 103 7.52 8.26 1.25
C LEU A 103 7.56 8.41 2.78
N LEU A 104 7.28 7.32 3.49
CA LEU A 104 7.22 7.33 4.96
C LEU A 104 8.61 7.47 5.60
N SER A 105 9.68 7.11 4.89
CA SER A 105 11.07 7.29 5.34
C SER A 105 12.04 7.39 4.16
N MET A 106 13.27 7.82 4.43
CA MET A 106 14.36 7.90 3.45
C MET A 106 14.84 6.55 2.93
N HIS A 107 14.46 5.45 3.58
CA HIS A 107 14.84 4.09 3.18
C HIS A 107 13.95 3.52 2.07
N TRP A 108 12.76 4.11 1.87
CA TRP A 108 11.90 3.78 0.75
C TRP A 108 12.33 4.56 -0.49
N GLN A 109 12.16 3.94 -1.65
CA GLN A 109 12.40 4.56 -2.94
C GLN A 109 11.25 4.28 -3.89
N TRP A 110 10.79 5.28 -4.63
CA TRP A 110 9.81 5.07 -5.69
C TRP A 110 10.43 4.23 -6.81
N ILE A 111 9.73 3.19 -7.24
CA ILE A 111 10.19 2.28 -8.32
C ILE A 111 9.29 2.34 -9.56
N THR A 112 8.23 3.14 -9.50
CA THR A 112 7.28 3.36 -10.60
C THR A 112 6.80 4.80 -10.58
N GLU A 113 6.26 5.25 -11.71
CA GLU A 113 5.48 6.48 -11.78
C GLU A 113 4.02 6.24 -11.40
N TRP A 114 3.28 7.32 -11.15
CA TRP A 114 1.84 7.24 -10.92
C TRP A 114 1.14 6.69 -12.16
N THR A 115 0.38 5.62 -11.97
CA THR A 115 -0.41 4.99 -13.03
C THR A 115 -1.85 4.76 -12.56
N VAL A 116 -2.78 4.65 -13.49
CA VAL A 116 -4.17 4.31 -13.18
C VAL A 116 -4.24 2.84 -12.78
N ASP A 117 -4.94 2.55 -11.68
CA ASP A 117 -5.09 1.19 -11.19
C ASP A 117 -6.35 0.52 -11.75
N PHE A 118 -6.17 -0.24 -12.82
CA PHE A 118 -7.23 -1.01 -13.46
C PHE A 118 -7.66 -2.25 -12.67
N LYS A 119 -6.95 -2.61 -11.59
CA LYS A 119 -7.29 -3.74 -10.71
C LYS A 119 -8.09 -3.28 -9.47
N THR A 120 -8.75 -2.13 -9.57
CA THR A 120 -9.54 -1.58 -8.46
C THR A 120 -10.73 -2.50 -8.13
N PRO A 121 -10.94 -2.89 -6.85
CA PRO A 121 -12.10 -3.66 -6.43
C PRO A 121 -13.41 -3.00 -6.83
N GLY A 122 -14.38 -3.80 -7.29
CA GLY A 122 -15.62 -3.31 -7.93
C GLY A 122 -15.46 -3.00 -9.42
N GLY A 123 -14.25 -3.14 -9.96
CA GLY A 123 -13.92 -2.89 -11.36
C GLY A 123 -13.89 -1.40 -11.71
N VAL A 124 -13.41 -1.11 -12.91
CA VAL A 124 -13.34 0.23 -13.50
C VAL A 124 -13.75 0.15 -14.98
N ASP A 125 -14.07 1.29 -15.58
CA ASP A 125 -14.18 1.39 -17.02
C ASP A 125 -12.80 1.40 -17.72
N VAL A 126 -12.82 1.55 -19.04
CA VAL A 126 -11.62 1.57 -19.90
C VAL A 126 -10.67 2.74 -19.62
N GLU A 127 -11.13 3.79 -18.94
CA GLU A 127 -10.35 4.96 -18.55
C GLU A 127 -9.93 4.92 -17.06
N GLY A 128 -10.35 3.88 -16.32
CA GLY A 128 -10.04 3.67 -14.92
C GLY A 128 -11.02 4.31 -13.94
N TRP A 129 -12.18 4.77 -14.39
CA TRP A 129 -13.19 5.37 -13.52
C TRP A 129 -14.10 4.31 -12.89
N GLN A 130 -14.47 4.56 -11.64
CA GLN A 130 -15.61 3.96 -10.97
C GLN A 130 -16.68 5.02 -10.76
N TYR A 131 -17.95 4.61 -10.79
CA TYR A 131 -19.11 5.49 -10.71
C TYR A 131 -19.95 5.17 -9.48
N ALA A 132 -20.66 6.16 -8.97
CA ALA A 132 -21.63 5.99 -7.89
C ALA A 132 -22.69 7.10 -7.93
N VAL A 133 -23.81 6.86 -7.24
CA VAL A 133 -24.90 7.86 -7.09
C VAL A 133 -24.40 9.07 -6.31
N ASP A 134 -23.62 8.84 -5.25
CA ASP A 134 -22.98 9.88 -4.44
C ASP A 134 -21.66 9.40 -3.83
N PHE A 135 -21.00 10.24 -3.05
CA PHE A 135 -19.70 9.92 -2.44
C PHE A 135 -19.75 8.90 -1.29
N SER A 136 -20.94 8.61 -0.75
CA SER A 136 -21.16 7.69 0.37
C SER A 136 -21.59 6.29 -0.08
N THR A 137 -22.00 6.14 -1.33
CA THR A 137 -22.47 4.89 -1.91
C THR A 137 -21.33 4.04 -2.47
N SER A 138 -21.61 2.74 -2.67
CA SER A 138 -20.67 1.82 -3.29
C SER A 138 -20.41 2.18 -4.74
N TYR A 139 -19.16 2.01 -5.16
CA TYR A 139 -18.71 2.32 -6.51
C TYR A 139 -18.71 1.08 -7.41
N HIS A 140 -19.00 1.28 -8.69
CA HIS A 140 -19.04 0.21 -9.70
C HIS A 140 -18.42 0.65 -11.03
N ALA A 141 -18.07 -0.32 -11.87
CA ALA A 141 -17.36 -0.08 -13.13
C ALA A 141 -18.20 0.60 -14.23
N ARG A 142 -19.49 0.28 -14.33
CA ARG A 142 -20.35 0.70 -15.44
C ARG A 142 -21.10 1.99 -15.12
N LYS A 143 -20.91 3.03 -15.92
CA LYS A 143 -21.66 4.27 -15.77
C LYS A 143 -23.17 4.08 -15.99
N HIS A 144 -23.97 4.57 -15.05
CA HIS A 144 -25.43 4.70 -15.12
C HIS A 144 -25.86 6.18 -15.19
N LEU A 145 -27.10 6.42 -15.60
CA LEU A 145 -27.67 7.78 -15.68
C LEU A 145 -27.86 8.44 -14.30
N THR A 146 -27.98 7.61 -13.26
CA THR A 146 -28.13 8.03 -11.87
C THR A 146 -26.79 8.27 -11.16
N ASP A 147 -25.66 8.09 -11.85
CA ASP A 147 -24.34 8.28 -11.26
C ASP A 147 -23.90 9.73 -11.35
N TYR A 148 -23.87 10.41 -10.21
CA TYR A 148 -23.49 11.82 -10.11
C TYR A 148 -22.04 12.03 -9.65
N VAL A 149 -21.35 10.98 -9.24
CA VAL A 149 -19.93 11.05 -8.89
C VAL A 149 -19.14 9.95 -9.57
N ARG A 150 -17.86 10.21 -9.78
CA ARG A 150 -16.90 9.19 -10.18
C ARG A 150 -15.59 9.37 -9.44
N ARG A 151 -14.85 8.28 -9.30
CA ARG A 151 -13.49 8.30 -8.77
C ARG A 151 -12.55 7.44 -9.60
N ARG A 152 -11.28 7.79 -9.64
CA ARG A 152 -10.22 7.02 -10.30
C ARG A 152 -9.08 6.79 -9.33
N ARG A 153 -8.71 5.54 -9.13
CA ARG A 153 -7.60 5.15 -8.25
C ARG A 153 -6.29 5.22 -9.03
N TRP A 154 -5.35 5.98 -8.49
CA TRP A 154 -3.98 6.04 -8.94
C TRP A 154 -3.10 5.26 -7.99
N VAL A 155 -2.11 4.56 -8.54
CA VAL A 155 -1.14 3.76 -7.78
C VAL A 155 0.29 4.16 -8.14
N ARG A 156 1.14 4.21 -7.11
CA ARG A 156 2.60 4.30 -7.26
C ARG A 156 3.25 3.35 -6.27
N LYS A 157 4.20 2.56 -6.74
CA LYS A 157 4.93 1.57 -5.95
C LYS A 157 6.25 2.12 -5.45
N CYS A 158 6.56 1.84 -4.20
CA CYS A 158 7.88 2.05 -3.61
C CYS A 158 8.47 0.74 -3.11
N LYS A 159 9.80 0.68 -3.02
CA LYS A 159 10.58 -0.45 -2.55
C LYS A 159 11.42 -0.04 -1.35
N LEU A 160 11.53 -0.94 -0.39
CA LEU A 160 12.49 -0.91 0.71
C LEU A 160 13.50 -2.03 0.49
N THR A 161 14.78 -1.71 0.64
CA THR A 161 15.85 -2.71 0.70
C THR A 161 16.45 -2.66 2.09
N THR A 162 16.48 -3.79 2.78
CA THR A 162 16.98 -3.90 4.15
C THR A 162 17.64 -5.27 4.34
N SER A 163 18.06 -5.58 5.55
CA SER A 163 18.54 -6.91 5.93
C SER A 163 18.20 -7.18 7.39
N GLY A 164 18.08 -8.46 7.73
CA GLY A 164 17.75 -8.89 9.07
C GLY A 164 17.85 -10.41 9.21
N PRO A 165 17.60 -10.94 10.42
CA PRO A 165 17.62 -12.36 10.71
C PRO A 165 16.35 -13.07 10.21
N TRP A 166 16.07 -12.92 8.92
CA TRP A 166 14.83 -13.36 8.27
C TRP A 166 15.14 -13.96 6.91
N ALA A 167 14.88 -15.24 6.73
CA ALA A 167 15.01 -15.91 5.43
C ALA A 167 13.64 -15.96 4.73
N GLU A 168 13.59 -15.58 3.45
CA GLU A 168 12.38 -15.68 2.63
C GLU A 168 11.95 -17.16 2.50
N VAL A 169 10.65 -17.41 2.65
CA VAL A 169 10.09 -18.76 2.62
C VAL A 169 9.33 -18.98 1.30
N GLY A 170 9.87 -19.88 0.46
CA GLY A 170 9.24 -20.22 -0.81
C GLY A 170 9.29 -19.08 -1.84
N ASN A 171 8.52 -19.25 -2.92
CA ASN A 171 8.55 -18.36 -4.08
C ASN A 171 7.18 -17.69 -4.36
N SER A 172 6.27 -17.70 -3.39
CA SER A 172 4.88 -17.26 -3.57
C SER A 172 4.46 -16.31 -2.45
N LYS A 173 3.74 -15.25 -2.82
CA LYS A 173 3.19 -14.30 -1.86
C LYS A 173 1.99 -14.93 -1.15
N VAL A 174 1.86 -14.66 0.14
CA VAL A 174 0.70 -15.06 0.93
C VAL A 174 -0.48 -14.17 0.55
N ILE A 175 -1.62 -14.77 0.24
CA ILE A 175 -2.84 -14.01 -0.09
C ILE A 175 -3.82 -13.97 1.08
N ASP A 176 -3.76 -14.97 1.95
CA ASP A 176 -4.64 -15.15 3.10
C ASP A 176 -3.95 -16.03 4.15
N ILE A 177 -4.26 -15.78 5.42
CA ILE A 177 -3.84 -16.57 6.59
C ILE A 177 -5.12 -16.87 7.35
N SER A 178 -5.83 -17.91 6.92
CA SER A 178 -7.08 -18.36 7.53
C SER A 178 -6.86 -19.02 8.88
#